data_AF-A0A1I0BWA6-F1
#
_entry.id   AF-A0A1I0BWA6-F1
#
_cell.length_a   1.000
_cell.length_b   1.000
_cell.length_c   1.000
_cell.angle_alpha   90.00
_cell.angle_beta   90.00
_cell.angle_gamma   90.00
#
_symmetry.space_group_name_H-M   'P 1'
#
loop_
_entity.id
_entity.type
_entity.pdbx_description
1 polymer ?
#
loop_
_entity_poly.entity_id
_entity_poly.type
_entity_poly.pdbx_seq_one_letter_code
_entity_poly.pdbx_strand_id
1 'polypeptide(L)'
;MNQNIFEGKLIVTMVGNTLRQGDFHPITQGQDWERLFRIADYHRVAGLIYLFLLGSPIELPDSWRSKFFDRYQDALRHTSSYENEESEILNLLNRRGVKATILGSSYIKKLYAIPETAGITALRLLLDDNSYAVAKGFLIDMGYSLEKSFRGAGDRLISENGFAVELYYKIPFFTKNYQRAMTKVLNDAYVIEEMPNIKRLIREGVYAFMAAEMVWKYCTDELNFRCMMDVWLFEQTYRREMNQRIVAQYLHQFRIEDVVNRLLTISSMWFGRNRESEMSESDLIIYDAMEKKIFTSGVDGQEKIAEAAEIRLEIQRYLNMEEEVERSSAIRHWFHDMAVAVMDMIYWVVPPYQEMCLIYPKLEQMPYLLPGAWVLRGLQMLFPSLKKSKKKNGENPAEGSVKPETKSAPENTEKPQ
;
A
#
# COMPACT_ATOMS: atom_id res chain seq x y z
N MET A 1 30.63 11.04 7.52
CA MET A 1 29.58 10.28 8.23
C MET A 1 28.30 10.42 7.41
N ASN A 2 27.62 9.32 7.06
CA ASN A 2 26.38 9.38 6.29
C ASN A 2 25.34 10.18 7.11
N GLN A 3 24.90 11.32 6.59
CA GLN A 3 24.08 12.28 7.34
C GLN A 3 22.73 11.68 7.80
N ASN A 4 22.17 10.71 7.05
CA ASN A 4 20.96 9.97 7.45
C ASN A 4 21.17 9.19 8.76
N ILE A 5 22.37 8.61 8.96
CA ILE A 5 22.70 7.89 10.20
C ILE A 5 22.73 8.86 11.38
N PHE A 6 23.33 10.04 11.19
CA PHE A 6 23.41 11.05 12.24
C PHE A 6 22.01 11.52 12.67
N GLU A 7 21.15 11.86 11.70
CA GLU A 7 19.77 12.29 11.97
C GLU A 7 18.91 11.17 12.54
N GLY A 8 19.08 9.93 12.06
CA GLY A 8 18.43 8.74 12.62
C GLY A 8 18.75 8.56 14.10
N LYS A 9 20.04 8.64 14.46
CA LYS A 9 20.49 8.59 15.87
C LYS A 9 19.94 9.75 16.70
N LEU A 10 19.89 10.95 16.13
CA LEU A 10 19.30 12.11 16.79
C LEU A 10 17.80 11.90 17.07
N ILE A 11 17.03 11.49 16.07
CA ILE A 11 15.59 11.23 16.17
C ILE A 11 15.32 10.15 17.21
N VAL A 12 16.04 9.03 17.16
CA VAL A 12 15.91 7.95 18.15
C VAL A 12 16.18 8.45 19.57
N THR A 13 17.21 9.29 19.75
CA THR A 13 17.53 9.87 21.05
C THR A 13 16.39 10.77 21.55
N MET A 14 15.86 11.64 20.67
CA MET A 14 14.72 12.52 20.99
C MET A 14 13.48 11.70 21.37
N VAL A 15 13.11 10.71 20.54
CA VAL A 15 11.95 9.83 20.77
C VAL A 15 12.10 9.05 22.07
N GLY A 16 13.24 8.42 22.30
CA GLY A 16 13.50 7.66 23.53
C GLY A 16 13.38 8.55 24.78
N ASN A 17 13.85 9.80 24.71
CA ASN A 17 13.72 10.74 25.82
C ASN A 17 12.25 11.12 26.08
N THR A 18 11.46 11.38 25.04
CA THR A 18 10.03 11.65 25.16
C THR A 18 9.29 10.47 25.82
N LEU A 19 9.59 9.24 25.41
CA LEU A 19 8.98 8.04 25.98
C LEU A 19 9.35 7.82 27.45
N ARG A 20 10.61 8.09 27.81
CA ARG A 20 11.11 7.90 29.19
C ARG A 20 10.66 8.98 30.16
N GLN A 21 10.24 10.15 29.65
CA GLN A 21 9.98 11.37 30.42
C GLN A 21 11.21 11.81 31.24
N GLY A 22 12.42 11.73 30.65
CA GLY A 22 13.69 11.99 31.35
C GLY A 22 14.28 13.39 31.11
N ASP A 23 15.22 13.79 31.99
CA ASP A 23 15.89 15.10 31.97
C ASP A 23 16.93 15.26 30.84
N PHE A 24 17.16 16.52 30.45
CA PHE A 24 17.43 16.95 29.08
C PHE A 24 18.86 17.48 28.88
N HIS A 25 19.56 17.09 27.79
CA HIS A 25 20.78 17.75 27.30
C HIS A 25 20.81 17.70 25.76
N PRO A 26 20.55 18.79 25.03
CA PRO A 26 20.54 18.77 23.56
C PRO A 26 21.96 18.95 22.99
N ILE A 27 22.28 18.20 21.93
CA ILE A 27 23.41 18.50 21.03
C ILE A 27 22.81 18.86 19.68
N THR A 28 22.58 20.13 19.41
CA THR A 28 22.13 20.58 18.07
C THR A 28 22.57 22.02 17.79
N GLN A 29 23.77 22.22 17.24
CA GLN A 29 24.06 23.43 16.46
C GLN A 29 24.01 23.09 14.97
N GLY A 30 23.29 23.88 14.16
CA GLY A 30 23.28 23.78 12.69
C GLY A 30 22.44 22.66 12.06
N GLN A 31 21.29 22.29 12.66
CA GLN A 31 20.43 21.22 12.14
C GLN A 31 19.65 21.63 10.87
N ASP A 32 19.54 20.69 9.93
CA ASP A 32 18.66 20.80 8.77
C ASP A 32 17.24 20.33 9.16
N TRP A 33 16.37 21.29 9.47
CA TRP A 33 15.00 21.03 9.89
C TRP A 33 14.13 20.36 8.83
N GLU A 34 14.40 20.62 7.55
CA GLU A 34 13.65 19.98 6.47
C GLU A 34 13.89 18.49 6.48
N ARG A 35 15.16 18.13 6.52
CA ARG A 35 15.57 16.74 6.48
C ARG A 35 15.17 16.00 7.74
N LEU A 36 15.36 16.61 8.92
CA LEU A 36 14.91 16.05 10.19
C LEU A 36 13.40 15.77 10.16
N PHE A 37 12.60 16.73 9.66
CA PHE A 37 11.16 16.54 9.51
C PHE A 37 10.83 15.40 8.55
N ARG A 38 11.45 15.35 7.36
CA ARG A 38 11.20 14.29 6.37
C ARG A 38 11.50 12.89 6.92
N ILE A 39 12.61 12.73 7.63
CA ILE A 39 13.00 11.45 8.23
C ILE A 39 12.05 11.09 9.39
N ALA A 40 11.71 12.06 10.25
CA ALA A 40 10.75 11.85 11.33
C ALA A 40 9.34 11.51 10.82
N ASP A 41 8.91 12.12 9.72
CA ASP A 41 7.61 11.85 9.08
C ASP A 41 7.59 10.46 8.44
N TYR A 42 8.65 10.08 7.71
CA TYR A 42 8.83 8.72 7.19
C TYR A 42 8.77 7.68 8.30
N HIS A 43 9.48 7.92 9.41
CA HIS A 43 9.48 7.01 10.55
C HIS A 43 8.22 7.11 11.45
N ARG A 44 7.27 7.99 11.11
CA ARG A 44 6.00 8.22 11.82
C ARG A 44 6.18 8.61 13.30
N VAL A 45 7.18 9.45 13.55
CA VAL A 45 7.53 9.97 14.88
C VAL A 45 7.61 11.50 14.92
N ALA A 46 7.23 12.22 13.86
CA ALA A 46 7.22 13.68 13.84
C ALA A 46 6.44 14.30 15.02
N GLY A 47 5.26 13.76 15.36
CA GLY A 47 4.49 14.23 16.54
C GLY A 47 5.21 14.02 17.88
N LEU A 48 6.03 12.97 18.00
CA LEU A 48 6.87 12.73 19.19
C LEU A 48 8.04 13.73 19.28
N ILE A 49 8.62 14.10 18.13
CA ILE A 49 9.65 15.13 18.04
C ILE A 49 9.08 16.49 18.44
N TYR A 50 7.85 16.81 18.05
CA TYR A 50 7.19 18.04 18.50
C TYR A 50 7.13 18.14 20.04
N LEU A 51 6.68 17.07 20.71
CA LEU A 51 6.62 17.02 22.17
C LEU A 51 8.01 17.15 22.83
N PHE A 52 9.03 16.52 22.24
CA PHE A 52 10.41 16.70 22.67
C PHE A 52 10.83 18.16 22.60
N LEU A 53 10.54 18.84 21.48
CA LEU A 53 10.93 20.22 21.24
C LEU A 53 10.18 21.21 22.15
N LEU A 54 8.95 20.91 22.58
CA LEU A 54 8.23 21.74 23.56
C LEU A 54 8.94 21.83 24.92
N GLY A 55 9.59 20.76 25.36
CA GLY A 55 10.38 20.73 26.60
C GLY A 55 11.83 21.16 26.43
N SER A 56 12.23 21.52 25.21
CA SER A 56 13.61 21.82 24.82
C SER A 56 13.90 23.31 24.82
N PRO A 57 15.12 23.76 25.13
CA PRO A 57 15.54 25.14 24.87
C PRO A 57 15.82 25.42 23.39
N ILE A 58 15.65 24.45 22.48
CA ILE A 58 15.94 24.61 21.05
C ILE A 58 14.87 25.51 20.40
N GLU A 59 15.31 26.60 19.78
CA GLU A 59 14.46 27.44 18.94
C GLU A 59 14.19 26.76 17.58
N LEU A 60 12.91 26.50 17.31
CA LEU A 60 12.43 25.93 16.06
C LEU A 60 11.83 27.04 15.19
N PRO A 61 12.28 27.22 13.94
CA PRO A 61 11.66 28.16 13.01
C PRO A 61 10.15 27.89 12.85
N ASP A 62 9.34 28.95 12.80
CA ASP A 62 7.87 28.84 12.79
C ASP A 62 7.31 27.95 11.67
N SER A 63 7.94 27.98 10.49
CA SER A 63 7.56 27.15 9.34
C SER A 63 7.65 25.65 9.64
N TRP A 64 8.68 25.23 10.37
CA TRP A 64 8.85 23.84 10.78
C TRP A 64 8.06 23.51 12.04
N ARG A 65 7.90 24.49 12.95
CA ARG A 65 7.01 24.36 14.11
C ARG A 65 5.60 23.99 13.72
N SER A 66 5.03 24.66 12.72
CA SER A 66 3.70 24.33 12.21
C SER A 66 3.65 22.89 11.70
N LYS A 67 4.60 22.45 10.86
CA LYS A 67 4.59 21.10 10.29
C LYS A 67 4.69 20.00 11.35
N PHE A 68 5.57 20.16 12.33
CA PHE A 68 5.68 19.21 13.45
C PHE A 68 4.43 19.23 14.33
N PHE A 69 3.87 20.42 14.57
CA PHE A 69 2.63 20.58 15.32
C PHE A 69 1.44 19.94 14.61
N ASP A 70 1.31 20.08 13.28
CA ASP A 70 0.23 19.48 12.50
C ASP A 70 0.21 17.95 12.68
N ARG A 71 1.38 17.29 12.64
CA ARG A 71 1.49 15.85 12.90
C ARG A 71 1.13 15.44 14.32
N TYR A 72 1.43 16.29 15.30
CA TYR A 72 0.99 16.07 16.67
C TYR A 72 -0.52 16.30 16.83
N GLN A 73 -1.07 17.31 16.14
CA GLN A 73 -2.48 17.64 16.15
C GLN A 73 -3.32 16.55 15.48
N ASP A 74 -2.85 15.97 14.38
CA ASP A 74 -3.43 14.78 13.76
C ASP A 74 -3.54 13.66 14.81
N ALA A 75 -2.54 13.45 15.66
CA ALA A 75 -2.62 12.42 16.69
C ALA A 75 -3.59 12.79 17.85
N LEU A 76 -3.71 14.09 18.18
CA LEU A 76 -4.56 14.60 19.27
C LEU A 76 -6.05 14.59 18.96
N ARG A 77 -6.45 14.98 17.75
CA ARG A 77 -7.86 15.16 17.36
C ARG A 77 -8.70 13.88 17.44
N HIS A 78 -8.06 12.76 17.73
CA HIS A 78 -8.48 11.45 17.27
C HIS A 78 -8.43 10.37 18.36
N THR A 79 -7.95 10.70 19.56
CA THR A 79 -7.68 9.70 20.61
C THR A 79 -8.95 9.05 21.16
N SER A 80 -9.97 9.85 21.51
CA SER A 80 -11.27 9.37 22.00
C SER A 80 -12.23 8.95 20.88
N SER A 81 -12.10 9.54 19.68
CA SER A 81 -12.96 9.21 18.53
C SER A 81 -12.71 7.81 17.99
N TYR A 82 -11.45 7.39 17.90
CA TYR A 82 -11.08 6.15 17.22
C TYR A 82 -11.59 4.87 17.89
N GLU A 83 -11.68 4.82 19.23
CA GLU A 83 -12.24 3.63 19.89
C GLU A 83 -13.73 3.50 19.62
N ASN A 84 -14.43 4.63 19.55
CA ASN A 84 -15.84 4.68 19.19
C ASN A 84 -16.04 4.33 17.71
N GLU A 85 -15.22 4.89 16.81
CA GLU A 85 -15.27 4.59 15.37
C GLU A 85 -14.94 3.10 15.09
N GLU A 86 -13.90 2.55 15.73
CA GLU A 86 -13.57 1.12 15.66
C GLU A 86 -14.77 0.27 16.13
N SER A 87 -15.35 0.61 17.28
CA SER A 87 -16.52 -0.09 17.82
C SER A 87 -17.74 0.01 16.89
N GLU A 88 -18.01 1.19 16.32
CA GLU A 88 -19.11 1.41 15.39
C GLU A 88 -18.96 0.56 14.13
N ILE A 89 -17.77 0.55 13.52
CA ILE A 89 -17.47 -0.26 12.34
C ILE A 89 -17.64 -1.75 12.66
N LEU A 90 -17.03 -2.25 13.74
CA LEU A 90 -17.12 -3.67 14.10
C LEU A 90 -18.57 -4.10 14.39
N ASN A 91 -19.34 -3.25 15.07
CA ASN A 91 -20.76 -3.49 15.33
C ASN A 91 -21.59 -3.49 14.04
N LEU A 92 -21.32 -2.56 13.12
CA LEU A 92 -22.00 -2.50 11.83
C LEU A 92 -21.72 -3.77 11.01
N LEU A 93 -20.45 -4.15 10.88
CA LEU A 93 -20.05 -5.38 10.17
C LEU A 93 -20.71 -6.61 10.79
N ASN A 94 -20.69 -6.71 12.11
CA ASN A 94 -21.33 -7.82 12.82
C ASN A 94 -22.84 -7.89 12.58
N ARG A 95 -23.56 -6.76 12.69
CA ARG A 95 -25.01 -6.69 12.43
C ARG A 95 -25.38 -7.04 10.99
N ARG A 96 -24.48 -6.77 10.04
CA ARG A 96 -24.65 -7.07 8.62
C ARG A 96 -24.21 -8.49 8.24
N GLY A 97 -23.77 -9.30 9.20
CA GLY A 97 -23.33 -10.67 8.95
C GLY A 97 -21.96 -10.76 8.26
N VAL A 98 -21.20 -9.68 8.23
CA VAL A 98 -19.87 -9.65 7.61
C VAL A 98 -18.87 -10.34 8.53
N LYS A 99 -18.20 -11.37 8.02
CA LYS A 99 -17.20 -12.12 8.78
C LYS A 99 -15.85 -11.45 8.65
N ALA A 100 -15.23 -11.16 9.79
CA ALA A 100 -13.91 -10.54 9.82
C ALA A 100 -13.07 -11.06 10.99
N THR A 101 -11.75 -11.07 10.81
CA THR A 101 -10.77 -11.31 11.88
C THR A 101 -9.96 -10.03 12.09
N ILE A 102 -9.93 -9.54 13.32
CA ILE A 102 -9.14 -8.35 13.70
C ILE A 102 -7.66 -8.75 13.75
N LEU A 103 -6.85 -8.15 12.88
CA LEU A 103 -5.39 -8.31 12.86
C LEU A 103 -4.67 -7.23 13.68
N GLY A 104 -5.25 -6.04 13.73
CA GLY A 104 -4.69 -4.86 14.39
C GLY A 104 -5.79 -3.91 14.80
N SER A 105 -5.55 -3.14 15.86
CA SER A 105 -6.56 -2.30 16.49
C SER A 105 -5.95 -0.99 16.96
N SER A 106 -6.79 0.05 17.04
CA SER A 106 -6.43 1.35 17.59
C SER A 106 -6.08 1.30 19.08
N TYR A 107 -6.44 0.22 19.80
CA TYR A 107 -6.13 0.04 21.22
C TYR A 107 -4.63 -0.01 21.53
N ILE A 108 -3.75 -0.20 20.53
CA ILE A 108 -2.29 -0.16 20.73
C ILE A 108 -1.83 1.17 21.36
N LYS A 109 -2.58 2.26 21.15
CA LYS A 109 -2.31 3.56 21.77
C LYS A 109 -2.30 3.52 23.30
N LYS A 110 -3.04 2.60 23.92
CA LYS A 110 -3.12 2.43 25.38
C LYS A 110 -1.80 1.93 25.99
N LEU A 111 -0.89 1.43 25.17
CA LEU A 111 0.44 0.99 25.60
C LEU A 111 1.40 2.16 25.77
N TYR A 112 1.08 3.31 25.21
CA TYR A 112 1.87 4.52 25.36
C TYR A 112 1.47 5.26 26.64
N ALA A 113 2.47 5.78 27.36
CA ALA A 113 2.23 6.59 28.57
C ALA A 113 1.39 7.85 28.26
N ILE A 114 1.55 8.41 27.06
CA ILE A 114 0.75 9.49 26.50
C ILE A 114 0.12 8.94 25.22
N PRO A 115 -1.17 8.54 25.20
CA PRO A 115 -1.78 7.83 24.06
C PRO A 115 -1.67 8.57 22.72
N GLU A 116 -1.65 9.90 22.74
CA GLU A 116 -1.50 10.78 21.58
C GLU A 116 -0.12 10.63 20.92
N THR A 117 0.85 10.08 21.62
CA THR A 117 2.17 9.78 21.05
C THR A 117 2.16 8.57 20.14
N ALA A 118 1.13 7.73 20.16
CA ALA A 118 0.99 6.55 19.29
C ALA A 118 0.79 6.90 17.80
N GLY A 119 0.31 8.12 17.52
CA GLY A 119 -0.07 8.54 16.17
C GLY A 119 -1.33 7.82 15.65
N ILE A 120 -1.56 7.91 14.34
CA ILE A 120 -2.71 7.27 13.69
C ILE A 120 -2.45 5.76 13.59
N THR A 121 -3.32 4.98 14.22
CA THR A 121 -3.29 3.51 14.24
C THR A 121 -4.55 2.99 13.56
N ALA A 122 -4.38 2.14 12.55
CA ALA A 122 -5.49 1.66 11.74
C ALA A 122 -6.17 0.45 12.39
N LEU A 123 -7.50 0.36 12.25
CA LEU A 123 -8.21 -0.92 12.41
C LEU A 123 -7.87 -1.81 11.22
N ARG A 124 -7.32 -3.01 11.47
CA ARG A 124 -6.91 -3.94 10.41
C ARG A 124 -7.76 -5.19 10.45
N LEU A 125 -8.42 -5.49 9.34
CA LEU A 125 -9.37 -6.60 9.23
C LEU A 125 -8.97 -7.54 8.11
N LEU A 126 -8.97 -8.84 8.40
CA LEU A 126 -8.93 -9.90 7.39
C LEU A 126 -10.34 -10.43 7.14
N LEU A 127 -10.75 -10.44 5.89
CA LEU A 127 -12.07 -10.86 5.42
C LEU A 127 -11.92 -11.88 4.29
N ASP A 128 -12.97 -12.65 4.02
CA ASP A 128 -13.09 -13.37 2.75
C ASP A 128 -13.46 -12.40 1.61
N ASP A 129 -13.30 -12.82 0.34
CA ASP A 129 -13.53 -11.97 -0.83
C ASP A 129 -14.94 -11.33 -0.87
N ASN A 130 -15.97 -12.06 -0.44
CA ASN A 130 -17.35 -11.55 -0.42
C ASN A 130 -17.54 -10.52 0.70
N SER A 131 -17.09 -10.87 1.90
CA SER A 131 -17.10 -10.00 3.09
C SER A 131 -16.29 -8.72 2.86
N TYR A 132 -15.18 -8.81 2.12
CA TYR A 132 -14.33 -7.68 1.75
C TYR A 132 -15.07 -6.64 0.91
N ALA A 133 -15.71 -7.06 -0.18
CA ALA A 133 -16.44 -6.16 -1.07
C ALA A 133 -17.57 -5.43 -0.33
N VAL A 134 -18.28 -6.15 0.54
CA VAL A 134 -19.36 -5.61 1.37
C VAL A 134 -18.83 -4.62 2.41
N ALA A 135 -17.76 -4.97 3.14
CA ALA A 135 -17.15 -4.09 4.13
C ALA A 135 -16.62 -2.79 3.49
N LYS A 136 -15.97 -2.90 2.33
CA LYS A 136 -15.50 -1.74 1.57
C LYS A 136 -16.64 -0.83 1.16
N GLY A 137 -17.75 -1.39 0.65
CA GLY A 137 -18.96 -0.64 0.34
C GLY A 137 -19.49 0.14 1.54
N PHE A 138 -19.61 -0.51 2.71
CA PHE A 138 -20.06 0.15 3.92
C PHE A 138 -19.15 1.30 4.38
N LEU A 139 -17.83 1.13 4.31
CA LEU A 139 -16.91 2.21 4.67
C LEU A 139 -17.07 3.41 3.72
N ILE A 140 -17.22 3.16 2.42
CA ILE A 140 -17.46 4.24 1.44
C ILE A 140 -18.79 4.96 1.75
N ASP A 141 -19.85 4.21 2.06
CA ASP A 141 -21.16 4.77 2.43
C ASP A 141 -21.08 5.60 3.73
N MET A 142 -20.15 5.26 4.64
CA MET A 142 -19.85 6.03 5.87
C MET A 142 -18.96 7.26 5.62
N GLY A 143 -18.53 7.51 4.38
CA GLY A 143 -17.69 8.66 4.02
C GLY A 143 -16.18 8.39 4.07
N TYR A 144 -15.74 7.15 4.14
CA TYR A 144 -14.32 6.82 4.01
C TYR A 144 -13.86 6.93 2.56
N SER A 145 -12.64 7.44 2.37
CA SER A 145 -12.00 7.54 1.07
C SER A 145 -10.85 6.53 0.94
N LEU A 146 -10.58 6.07 -0.28
CA LEU A 146 -9.44 5.19 -0.56
C LEU A 146 -8.14 5.97 -0.45
N GLU A 147 -7.28 5.61 0.51
CA GLU A 147 -5.97 6.24 0.71
C GLU A 147 -4.86 5.47 -0.03
N LYS A 148 -4.86 4.13 0.07
CA LYS A 148 -3.83 3.29 -0.54
C LYS A 148 -4.39 1.91 -0.88
N SER A 149 -4.04 1.37 -2.05
CA SER A 149 -4.31 -0.03 -2.40
C SER A 149 -3.06 -0.89 -2.21
N PHE A 150 -3.23 -2.05 -1.56
CA PHE A 150 -2.21 -3.08 -1.40
C PHE A 150 -2.43 -4.15 -2.46
N ARG A 151 -1.58 -4.13 -3.48
CA ARG A 151 -1.66 -5.08 -4.60
C ARG A 151 -1.79 -6.51 -4.12
N GLY A 152 -2.84 -7.21 -4.57
CA GLY A 152 -3.06 -8.63 -4.26
C GLY A 152 -3.41 -8.94 -2.80
N ALA A 153 -3.68 -7.93 -1.96
CA ALA A 153 -3.94 -8.11 -0.54
C ALA A 153 -5.17 -7.36 -0.01
N GLY A 154 -5.37 -6.10 -0.40
CA GLY A 154 -6.43 -5.27 0.18
C GLY A 154 -6.32 -3.77 -0.07
N ASP A 155 -7.05 -2.99 0.72
CA ASP A 155 -7.11 -1.53 0.62
C ASP A 155 -7.03 -0.88 2.01
N ARG A 156 -6.48 0.33 2.06
CA ARG A 156 -6.50 1.23 3.21
C ARG A 156 -7.42 2.40 2.90
N LEU A 157 -8.39 2.60 3.76
CA LEU A 157 -9.36 3.68 3.70
C LEU A 157 -9.20 4.61 4.90
N ILE A 158 -9.49 5.89 4.70
CA ILE A 158 -9.37 6.92 5.76
C ILE A 158 -10.64 7.79 5.79
N SER A 159 -11.12 8.07 7.00
CA SER A 159 -12.22 9.01 7.22
C SER A 159 -11.73 10.46 7.16
N GLU A 160 -12.66 11.42 7.02
CA GLU A 160 -12.34 12.85 7.19
C GLU A 160 -11.76 13.15 8.59
N ASN A 161 -12.14 12.35 9.59
CA ASN A 161 -11.62 12.41 10.95
C ASN A 161 -10.30 11.63 11.11
N GLY A 162 -9.59 11.29 10.04
CA GLY A 162 -8.25 10.69 10.09
C GLY A 162 -8.19 9.22 10.54
N PHE A 163 -9.32 8.60 10.93
CA PHE A 163 -9.33 7.19 11.31
C PHE A 163 -9.11 6.32 10.08
N ALA A 164 -8.12 5.43 10.17
CA ALA A 164 -7.76 4.55 9.07
C ALA A 164 -8.28 3.14 9.31
N VAL A 165 -8.79 2.51 8.25
CA VAL A 165 -9.19 1.10 8.23
C VAL A 165 -8.46 0.41 7.09
N GLU A 166 -7.70 -0.63 7.41
CA GLU A 166 -7.02 -1.49 6.43
C GLU A 166 -7.84 -2.78 6.29
N LEU A 167 -8.49 -2.95 5.15
CA LEU A 167 -9.23 -4.15 4.78
C LEU A 167 -8.33 -5.06 3.96
N TYR A 168 -8.21 -6.33 4.36
CA TYR A 168 -7.47 -7.35 3.65
C TYR A 168 -8.41 -8.49 3.27
N TYR A 169 -8.42 -8.89 1.99
CA TYR A 169 -9.01 -10.17 1.56
C TYR A 169 -7.97 -11.30 1.55
N LYS A 170 -6.68 -10.93 1.55
CA LYS A 170 -5.55 -11.85 1.69
C LYS A 170 -4.50 -11.22 2.60
N ILE A 171 -3.87 -12.05 3.43
CA ILE A 171 -2.79 -11.60 4.34
C ILE A 171 -1.70 -10.88 3.52
N PRO A 172 -1.23 -9.69 3.95
CA PRO A 172 -0.27 -8.88 3.21
C PRO A 172 1.18 -9.44 3.19
N PHE A 173 1.37 -10.71 3.53
CA PHE A 173 2.64 -11.42 3.45
C PHE A 173 2.55 -12.48 2.35
N PHE A 174 3.26 -12.33 1.24
CA PHE A 174 3.05 -13.23 0.09
C PHE A 174 3.95 -14.47 0.06
N THR A 175 4.96 -14.56 0.93
CA THR A 175 5.81 -15.76 1.02
C THR A 175 5.04 -16.96 1.55
N LYS A 176 5.38 -18.17 1.08
CA LYS A 176 4.63 -19.38 1.44
C LYS A 176 4.76 -19.68 2.93
N ASN A 177 5.93 -19.41 3.50
CA ASN A 177 6.16 -19.63 4.93
C ASN A 177 5.28 -18.72 5.79
N TYR A 178 5.22 -17.42 5.48
CA TYR A 178 4.39 -16.47 6.23
C TYR A 178 2.89 -16.77 6.09
N GLN A 179 2.41 -17.13 4.90
CA GLN A 179 1.01 -17.53 4.71
C GLN A 179 0.65 -18.76 5.56
N ARG A 180 1.53 -19.76 5.59
CA ARG A 180 1.34 -20.97 6.41
C ARG A 180 1.36 -20.65 7.90
N ALA A 181 2.35 -19.89 8.37
CA ALA A 181 2.47 -19.50 9.78
C ALA A 181 1.26 -18.67 10.23
N MET A 182 0.82 -17.73 9.40
CA MET A 182 -0.36 -16.92 9.69
C MET A 182 -1.65 -17.74 9.73
N THR A 183 -1.77 -18.81 8.93
CA THR A 183 -2.91 -19.74 9.02
C THR A 183 -3.03 -20.34 10.43
N LYS A 184 -1.91 -20.69 11.07
CA LYS A 184 -1.95 -21.17 12.47
C LYS A 184 -2.37 -20.07 13.43
N VAL A 185 -1.82 -18.86 13.30
CA VAL A 185 -2.21 -17.70 14.13
C VAL A 185 -3.72 -17.43 14.03
N LEU A 186 -4.29 -17.53 12.82
CA LEU A 186 -5.72 -17.35 12.57
C LEU A 186 -6.60 -18.48 13.12
N ASN A 187 -6.10 -19.72 13.14
CA ASN A 187 -6.83 -20.86 13.69
C ASN A 187 -7.03 -20.75 15.21
N ASP A 188 -6.09 -20.11 15.90
CA ASP A 188 -6.15 -19.87 17.35
C ASP A 188 -6.97 -18.60 17.70
N ALA A 189 -7.52 -17.89 16.70
CA ALA A 189 -8.39 -16.75 16.91
C ALA A 189 -9.75 -17.16 17.50
N TYR A 190 -10.25 -16.40 18.47
CA TYR A 190 -11.53 -16.66 19.12
C TYR A 190 -12.61 -15.68 18.64
N VAL A 191 -13.87 -16.11 18.71
CA VAL A 191 -15.02 -15.28 18.40
C VAL A 191 -15.30 -14.35 19.58
N ILE A 192 -15.59 -13.08 19.31
CA ILE A 192 -15.97 -12.12 20.34
C ILE A 192 -17.43 -12.39 20.75
N GLU A 193 -17.70 -12.58 22.05
CA GLU A 193 -19.02 -13.02 22.55
C GLU A 193 -20.16 -12.09 22.11
N GLU A 194 -19.94 -10.78 22.16
CA GLU A 194 -20.93 -9.77 21.76
C GLU A 194 -21.04 -9.60 20.24
N MET A 195 -20.07 -10.12 19.49
CA MET A 195 -19.95 -9.95 18.03
C MET A 195 -19.62 -11.29 17.33
N PRO A 196 -20.61 -12.19 17.15
CA PRO A 196 -20.37 -13.55 16.67
C PRO A 196 -19.76 -13.66 15.27
N ASN A 197 -19.85 -12.62 14.43
CA ASN A 197 -19.21 -12.59 13.12
C ASN A 197 -17.77 -12.06 13.14
N ILE A 198 -17.30 -11.58 14.30
CA ILE A 198 -15.99 -10.96 14.47
C ILE A 198 -15.10 -11.87 15.31
N LYS A 199 -13.93 -12.21 14.77
CA LYS A 199 -12.88 -12.92 15.47
C LYS A 199 -11.77 -11.98 15.91
N ARG A 200 -11.11 -12.33 17.00
CA ARG A 200 -9.92 -11.65 17.51
C ARG A 200 -8.80 -12.65 17.71
N LEU A 201 -7.58 -12.26 17.32
CA LEU A 201 -6.40 -13.03 17.64
C LEU A 201 -6.21 -13.10 19.16
N ILE A 202 -5.78 -14.25 19.68
CA ILE A 202 -5.23 -14.31 21.04
C ILE A 202 -4.01 -13.40 21.14
N ARG A 203 -3.64 -13.03 22.35
CA ARG A 203 -2.59 -12.03 22.61
C ARG A 203 -1.24 -12.42 22.00
N GLU A 204 -0.87 -13.69 22.10
CA GLU A 204 0.33 -14.26 21.49
C GLU A 204 0.27 -14.19 19.96
N GLY A 205 -0.92 -14.34 19.37
CA GLY A 205 -1.17 -14.21 17.94
C GLY A 205 -1.05 -12.76 17.47
N VAL A 206 -1.54 -11.79 18.25
CA VAL A 206 -1.33 -10.35 18.00
C VAL A 206 0.17 -10.03 17.99
N TYR A 207 0.90 -10.47 19.02
CA TYR A 207 2.35 -10.27 19.08
C TYR A 207 3.08 -10.91 17.89
N ALA A 208 2.75 -12.16 17.55
CA ALA A 208 3.34 -12.85 16.41
C ALA A 208 3.07 -12.12 15.09
N PHE A 209 1.86 -11.62 14.87
CA PHE A 209 1.51 -10.84 13.68
C PHE A 209 2.31 -9.54 13.61
N MET A 210 2.41 -8.79 14.70
CA MET A 210 3.19 -7.55 14.76
C MET A 210 4.69 -7.80 14.55
N ALA A 211 5.24 -8.86 15.16
CA ALA A 211 6.63 -9.24 14.99
C ALA A 211 6.95 -9.69 13.54
N ALA A 212 6.04 -10.47 12.94
CA ALA A 212 6.15 -10.85 11.53
C ALA A 212 6.08 -9.63 10.60
N GLU A 213 5.20 -8.67 10.86
CA GLU A 213 5.13 -7.43 10.08
C GLU A 213 6.41 -6.59 10.22
N MET A 214 6.97 -6.50 11.42
CA MET A 214 8.22 -5.80 11.69
C MET A 214 9.38 -6.41 10.90
N VAL A 215 9.51 -7.75 10.91
CA VAL A 215 10.56 -8.44 10.13
C VAL A 215 10.32 -8.34 8.64
N TRP A 216 9.06 -8.45 8.19
CA TRP A 216 8.70 -8.23 6.80
C TRP A 216 9.18 -6.87 6.31
N LYS A 217 8.85 -5.80 7.05
CA LYS A 217 9.28 -4.43 6.76
C LYS A 217 10.79 -4.25 6.83
N TYR A 218 11.48 -4.96 7.72
CA TYR A 218 12.95 -4.98 7.74
C TYR A 218 13.53 -5.62 6.49
N CYS A 219 12.93 -6.72 6.02
CA CYS A 219 13.35 -7.42 4.81
C CYS A 219 13.04 -6.63 3.53
N THR A 220 11.99 -5.80 3.51
CA THR A 220 11.62 -4.93 2.37
C THR A 220 12.20 -3.52 2.45
N ASP A 221 13.02 -3.21 3.45
CA ASP A 221 13.62 -1.88 3.67
C ASP A 221 12.58 -0.76 3.94
N GLU A 222 11.41 -1.13 4.47
CA GLU A 222 10.28 -0.24 4.82
C GLU A 222 10.08 -0.11 6.35
N LEU A 223 11.02 -0.64 7.15
CA LEU A 223 10.92 -0.60 8.60
C LEU A 223 11.04 0.83 9.13
N ASN A 224 10.05 1.22 9.93
CA ASN A 224 10.04 2.51 10.61
C ASN A 224 10.13 2.38 12.13
N PHE A 225 10.60 3.45 12.78
CA PHE A 225 10.76 3.49 14.24
C PHE A 225 9.44 3.26 14.97
N ARG A 226 8.31 3.76 14.43
CA ARG A 226 6.99 3.51 14.98
C ARG A 226 6.68 2.02 15.10
N CYS A 227 6.88 1.26 14.02
CA CYS A 227 6.63 -0.18 13.98
C CYS A 227 7.48 -0.93 15.02
N MET A 228 8.76 -0.56 15.17
CA MET A 228 9.64 -1.16 16.18
C MET A 228 9.17 -0.84 17.60
N MET A 229 8.82 0.42 17.85
CA MET A 229 8.34 0.90 19.13
C MET A 229 7.01 0.25 19.53
N ASP A 230 6.08 0.08 18.60
CA ASP A 230 4.78 -0.60 18.82
C ASP A 230 4.97 -2.05 19.27
N VAL A 231 5.83 -2.81 18.59
CA VAL A 231 6.15 -4.21 18.95
C VAL A 231 6.85 -4.26 20.31
N TRP A 232 7.83 -3.37 20.52
CA TRP A 232 8.58 -3.32 21.77
C TRP A 232 7.68 -2.97 22.97
N LEU A 233 6.83 -1.95 22.87
CA LEU A 233 5.87 -1.60 23.92
C LEU A 233 4.88 -2.73 24.21
N PHE A 234 4.39 -3.41 23.17
CA PHE A 234 3.53 -4.58 23.32
C PHE A 234 4.23 -5.69 24.10
N GLU A 235 5.48 -6.00 23.74
CA GLU A 235 6.29 -6.99 24.45
C GLU A 235 6.50 -6.57 25.91
N GLN A 236 6.95 -5.35 26.17
CA GLN A 236 7.20 -4.87 27.54
C GLN A 236 5.96 -4.94 28.42
N THR A 237 4.79 -4.63 27.85
CA THR A 237 3.52 -4.63 28.58
C THR A 237 3.04 -6.05 28.88
N TYR A 238 3.07 -6.94 27.88
CA TYR A 238 2.37 -8.23 27.96
C TYR A 238 3.27 -9.45 28.07
N ARG A 239 4.61 -9.32 28.07
CA ARG A 239 5.53 -10.46 28.12
C ARG A 239 5.27 -11.42 29.28
N ARG A 240 4.90 -10.91 30.46
CA ARG A 240 4.60 -11.76 31.63
C ARG A 240 3.25 -12.47 31.52
N GLU A 241 2.31 -11.90 30.76
CA GLU A 241 0.98 -12.47 30.57
C GLU A 241 0.91 -13.44 29.38
N MET A 242 1.77 -13.27 28.39
CA MET A 242 1.83 -14.14 27.22
C MET A 242 2.49 -15.48 27.54
N ASN A 243 1.92 -16.56 27.02
CA ASN A 243 2.53 -17.87 27.06
C ASN A 243 3.75 -17.92 26.13
N GLN A 244 4.93 -17.86 26.72
CA GLN A 244 6.21 -17.83 26.01
C GLN A 244 6.44 -19.06 25.11
N ARG A 245 5.83 -20.21 25.42
CA ARG A 245 5.93 -21.40 24.56
C ARG A 245 5.13 -21.22 23.28
N ILE A 246 3.95 -20.63 23.36
CA ILE A 246 3.11 -20.35 22.18
C ILE A 246 3.78 -19.27 21.31
N VAL A 247 4.30 -18.22 21.94
CA VAL A 247 5.06 -17.17 21.24
C VAL A 247 6.25 -17.78 20.49
N ALA A 248 7.09 -18.58 21.15
CA ALA A 248 8.23 -19.24 20.52
C ALA A 248 7.80 -20.14 19.36
N GLN A 249 6.70 -20.88 19.50
CA GLN A 249 6.16 -21.69 18.41
C GLN A 249 5.73 -20.85 17.20
N TYR A 250 5.11 -19.69 17.41
CA TYR A 250 4.72 -18.82 16.30
C TYR A 250 5.94 -18.25 15.59
N LEU A 251 6.88 -17.66 16.33
CA LEU A 251 8.09 -17.08 15.74
C LEU A 251 8.87 -18.14 14.94
N HIS A 252 8.95 -19.37 15.47
CA HIS A 252 9.56 -20.51 14.77
C HIS A 252 8.90 -20.89 13.46
N GLN A 253 7.58 -20.81 13.40
CA GLN A 253 6.88 -21.08 12.15
C GLN A 253 7.12 -19.98 11.13
N PHE A 254 7.23 -18.73 11.57
CA PHE A 254 7.63 -17.63 10.70
C PHE A 254 9.12 -17.67 10.31
N ARG A 255 9.97 -18.35 11.10
CA ARG A 255 11.45 -18.38 10.99
C ARG A 255 12.06 -16.98 11.16
N ILE A 256 11.72 -16.35 12.28
CA ILE A 256 12.06 -14.94 12.53
C ILE A 256 12.61 -14.70 13.93
N GLU A 257 12.88 -15.74 14.72
CA GLU A 257 13.27 -15.62 16.12
C GLU A 257 14.52 -14.75 16.31
N ASP A 258 15.58 -14.99 15.53
CA ASP A 258 16.84 -14.25 15.68
C ASP A 258 16.65 -12.80 15.24
N VAL A 259 15.97 -12.57 14.11
CA VAL A 259 15.71 -11.20 13.63
C VAL A 259 14.85 -10.41 14.62
N VAL A 260 13.78 -11.01 15.14
CA VAL A 260 12.90 -10.37 16.13
C VAL A 260 13.67 -10.02 17.40
N ASN A 261 14.45 -10.96 17.95
CA ASN A 261 15.23 -10.72 19.16
C ASN A 261 16.25 -9.58 18.97
N ARG A 262 16.92 -9.52 17.82
CA ARG A 262 17.89 -8.45 17.51
C ARG A 262 17.19 -7.09 17.32
N LEU A 263 16.07 -7.03 16.60
CA LEU A 263 15.29 -5.81 16.43
C LEU A 263 14.71 -5.28 17.76
N LEU A 264 14.27 -6.18 18.64
CA LEU A 264 13.81 -5.82 19.99
C LEU A 264 14.96 -5.37 20.89
N THR A 265 16.15 -5.96 20.71
CA THR A 265 17.36 -5.51 21.40
C THR A 265 17.73 -4.09 20.99
N ILE A 266 17.74 -3.78 19.68
CA ILE A 266 17.90 -2.41 19.17
C ILE A 266 16.83 -1.49 19.75
N SER A 267 15.56 -1.90 19.71
CA SER A 267 14.44 -1.12 20.25
C SER A 267 14.62 -0.82 21.74
N SER A 268 15.15 -1.78 22.51
CA SER A 268 15.44 -1.59 23.93
C SER A 268 16.57 -0.59 24.18
N MET A 269 17.61 -0.56 23.34
CA MET A 269 18.70 0.43 23.42
C MET A 269 18.21 1.83 23.07
N TRP A 270 17.32 1.92 22.09
CA TRP A 270 16.76 3.17 21.57
C TRP A 270 15.73 3.77 22.55
N PHE A 271 14.75 2.98 22.96
CA PHE A 271 13.56 3.44 23.68
C PHE A 271 13.56 3.07 25.16
N GLY A 272 14.33 2.06 25.58
CA GLY A 272 14.41 1.60 26.96
C GLY A 272 15.22 2.50 27.88
N ARG A 273 15.15 2.22 29.20
CA ARG A 273 15.89 2.95 30.26
C ARG A 273 17.27 2.38 30.55
N ASN A 274 17.47 1.08 30.37
CA ASN A 274 18.73 0.42 30.68
C ASN A 274 19.65 0.48 29.47
N ARG A 275 20.76 1.23 29.61
CA ARG A 275 21.86 1.19 28.66
C ARG A 275 22.79 0.05 29.06
N GLU A 276 23.18 -0.71 28.04
CA GLU A 276 24.34 -1.62 28.05
C GLU A 276 24.14 -2.92 28.86
N SER A 277 23.63 -3.94 28.17
CA SER A 277 24.08 -5.31 28.42
C SER A 277 25.50 -5.44 27.86
N GLU A 278 26.39 -6.16 28.54
CA GLU A 278 27.67 -6.57 27.95
C GLU A 278 27.36 -7.30 26.63
N MET A 279 27.88 -6.77 25.51
CA MET A 279 27.72 -7.36 24.18
C MET A 279 29.07 -7.81 23.64
N SER A 280 29.08 -8.96 22.97
CA SER A 280 30.25 -9.41 22.22
C SER A 280 30.57 -8.43 21.08
N GLU A 281 31.85 -8.27 20.75
CA GLU A 281 32.29 -7.49 19.57
C GLU A 281 31.60 -7.97 18.28
N SER A 282 31.34 -9.27 18.15
CA SER A 282 30.65 -9.85 17.00
C SER A 282 29.20 -9.36 16.90
N ASP A 283 28.52 -9.21 18.04
CA ASP A 283 27.15 -8.71 18.08
C ASP A 283 27.09 -7.21 17.75
N LEU A 284 28.06 -6.41 18.24
CA LEU A 284 28.14 -4.99 17.92
C LEU A 284 28.25 -4.73 16.41
N ILE A 285 29.01 -5.56 15.70
CA ILE A 285 29.17 -5.48 14.23
C ILE A 285 27.85 -5.79 13.49
N ILE A 286 27.01 -6.65 14.05
CA ILE A 286 25.69 -6.98 13.50
C ILE A 286 24.72 -5.83 13.79
N TYR A 287 24.67 -5.34 15.03
CA TYR A 287 23.79 -4.23 15.41
C TYR A 287 24.11 -2.96 14.63
N ASP A 288 25.38 -2.58 14.49
CA ASP A 288 25.76 -1.41 13.69
C ASP A 288 25.31 -1.54 12.21
N ALA A 289 25.41 -2.75 11.63
CA ALA A 289 24.94 -2.99 10.27
C ALA A 289 23.40 -2.87 10.16
N MET A 290 22.67 -3.41 11.13
CA MET A 290 21.21 -3.30 11.19
C MET A 290 20.76 -1.85 11.40
N GLU A 291 21.37 -1.12 12.32
CA GLU A 291 21.07 0.30 12.57
C GLU A 291 21.27 1.12 11.31
N LYS A 292 22.40 0.95 10.62
CA LYS A 292 22.69 1.61 9.34
C LYS A 292 21.63 1.32 8.30
N LYS A 293 21.22 0.06 8.19
CA LYS A 293 20.16 -0.38 7.28
C LYS A 293 18.82 0.27 7.59
N ILE A 294 18.43 0.34 8.86
CA ILE A 294 17.17 0.95 9.28
C ILE A 294 17.22 2.48 9.05
N PHE A 295 18.31 3.15 9.41
CA PHE A 295 18.44 4.60 9.25
C PHE A 295 18.54 5.07 7.80
N THR A 296 18.96 4.18 6.89
CA THR A 296 19.15 4.52 5.47
C THR A 296 18.14 3.83 4.56
N SER A 297 17.12 3.17 5.12
CA SER A 297 16.11 2.41 4.37
C SER A 297 16.76 1.46 3.34
N GLY A 298 17.76 0.70 3.78
CA GLY A 298 18.44 -0.30 2.94
C GLY A 298 19.53 0.21 2.00
N VAL A 299 19.79 1.53 1.94
CA VAL A 299 20.86 2.09 1.08
C VAL A 299 22.27 1.71 1.59
N ASP A 300 22.44 1.63 2.91
CA ASP A 300 23.69 1.26 3.58
C ASP A 300 23.42 0.19 4.64
N GLY A 301 24.40 -0.63 4.98
CA GLY A 301 24.25 -1.76 5.90
C GLY A 301 24.01 -3.09 5.17
N GLN A 302 25.04 -3.94 5.18
CA GLN A 302 24.94 -5.29 4.64
C GLN A 302 24.04 -6.16 5.52
N GLU A 303 23.19 -6.97 4.90
CA GLU A 303 22.42 -7.99 5.63
C GLU A 303 23.37 -9.05 6.17
N LYS A 304 23.48 -9.12 7.50
CA LYS A 304 24.36 -10.07 8.19
C LYS A 304 23.59 -11.19 8.89
N ILE A 305 22.25 -11.12 8.90
CA ILE A 305 21.41 -12.14 9.52
C ILE A 305 20.92 -13.11 8.44
N ALA A 306 21.22 -14.40 8.64
CA ALA A 306 20.85 -15.46 7.69
C ALA A 306 19.33 -15.56 7.48
N GLU A 307 18.53 -15.52 8.57
CA GLU A 307 17.07 -15.55 8.52
C GLU A 307 16.50 -14.41 7.64
N ALA A 308 16.96 -13.18 7.87
CA ALA A 308 16.49 -12.02 7.11
C ALA A 308 16.91 -12.08 5.63
N ALA A 309 18.10 -12.61 5.34
CA ALA A 309 18.57 -12.82 3.97
C ALA A 309 17.74 -13.88 3.23
N GLU A 310 17.38 -14.99 3.89
CA GLU A 310 16.52 -16.03 3.31
C GLU A 310 15.13 -15.47 2.98
N ILE A 311 14.53 -14.73 3.90
CA ILE A 311 13.21 -14.10 3.71
C ILE A 311 13.25 -13.09 2.56
N ARG A 312 14.27 -12.21 2.53
CA ARG A 312 14.44 -11.23 1.45
C ARG A 312 14.53 -11.92 0.08
N LEU A 313 15.26 -13.02 0.00
CA LEU A 313 15.42 -13.77 -1.23
C LEU A 313 14.11 -14.46 -1.65
N GLU A 314 13.31 -14.99 -0.71
CA GLU A 314 11.97 -15.51 -1.00
C GLU A 314 11.03 -14.41 -1.49
N ILE A 315 11.08 -13.22 -0.88
CA ILE A 315 10.31 -12.04 -1.28
C ILE A 315 10.66 -11.64 -2.72
N GLN A 316 11.95 -11.48 -3.03
CA GLN A 316 12.42 -11.11 -4.36
C GLN A 316 12.00 -12.13 -5.42
N ARG A 317 12.10 -13.44 -5.13
CA ARG A 317 11.64 -14.50 -6.04
C ARG A 317 10.15 -14.38 -6.34
N TYR A 318 9.33 -14.10 -5.34
CA TYR A 318 7.89 -13.92 -5.54
C TYR A 318 7.59 -12.70 -6.42
N LEU A 319 8.22 -11.56 -6.12
CA LEU A 319 8.03 -10.32 -6.90
C LEU A 319 8.46 -10.49 -8.36
N ASN A 320 9.62 -11.11 -8.60
CA ASN A 320 10.11 -11.38 -9.96
C ASN A 320 9.15 -12.32 -10.72
N MET A 321 8.64 -13.36 -10.07
CA MET A 321 7.67 -14.27 -10.67
C MET A 321 6.35 -13.56 -11.02
N GLU A 322 5.87 -12.66 -10.17
CA GLU A 322 4.66 -11.87 -10.42
C GLU A 322 4.86 -10.90 -11.60
N GLU A 323 6.00 -10.21 -11.66
CA GLU A 323 6.38 -9.39 -12.82
C GLU A 323 6.46 -10.19 -14.12
N GLU A 324 7.02 -11.41 -14.08
CA GLU A 324 7.10 -12.29 -15.26
C GLU A 324 5.73 -12.75 -15.74
N VAL A 325 4.82 -13.08 -14.81
CA VAL A 325 3.44 -13.45 -15.13
C VAL A 325 2.69 -12.28 -15.76
N GLU A 326 2.90 -11.07 -15.25
CA GLU A 326 2.31 -9.84 -15.78
C GLU A 326 2.85 -9.46 -17.15
N ARG A 327 4.17 -9.56 -17.34
CA ARG A 327 4.77 -9.38 -18.68
C ARG A 327 4.20 -10.40 -19.65
N SER A 328 4.07 -11.66 -19.22
CA SER A 328 3.53 -12.74 -20.06
C SER A 328 2.04 -12.60 -20.35
N SER A 329 1.24 -12.04 -19.44
CA SER A 329 -0.18 -11.75 -19.67
C SER A 329 -0.34 -10.53 -20.58
N ALA A 330 0.44 -9.47 -20.37
CA ALA A 330 0.46 -8.29 -21.23
C ALA A 330 0.85 -8.64 -22.67
N ILE A 331 1.87 -9.50 -22.86
CA ILE A 331 2.25 -10.01 -24.17
C ILE A 331 1.11 -10.81 -24.80
N ARG A 332 0.43 -11.68 -24.04
CA ARG A 332 -0.72 -12.45 -24.53
C ARG A 332 -1.89 -11.55 -24.94
N HIS A 333 -2.20 -10.52 -24.15
CA HIS A 333 -3.23 -9.53 -24.48
C HIS A 333 -2.86 -8.76 -25.74
N TRP A 334 -1.61 -8.30 -25.86
CA TRP A 334 -1.12 -7.63 -27.07
C TRP A 334 -1.23 -8.52 -28.32
N PHE A 335 -0.84 -9.80 -28.24
CA PHE A 335 -1.01 -10.75 -29.34
C PHE A 335 -2.49 -10.97 -29.69
N HIS A 336 -3.37 -11.05 -28.68
CA HIS A 336 -4.80 -11.19 -28.89
C HIS A 336 -5.39 -9.97 -29.61
N ASP A 337 -5.09 -8.76 -29.14
CA ASP A 337 -5.57 -7.51 -29.73
C ASP A 337 -5.04 -7.34 -31.17
N MET A 338 -3.78 -7.71 -31.40
CA MET A 338 -3.20 -7.73 -32.74
C MET A 338 -3.91 -8.74 -33.65
N ALA A 339 -4.22 -9.94 -33.16
CA ALA A 339 -4.95 -10.94 -33.93
C ALA A 339 -6.38 -10.49 -34.27
N VAL A 340 -7.08 -9.85 -33.33
CA VAL A 340 -8.40 -9.25 -33.56
C VAL A 340 -8.32 -8.15 -34.61
N ALA A 341 -7.36 -7.22 -34.50
CA ALA A 341 -7.18 -6.15 -35.48
C ALA A 341 -6.88 -6.68 -36.89
N VAL A 342 -6.06 -7.74 -37.00
CA VAL A 342 -5.79 -8.41 -38.27
C VAL A 342 -7.06 -9.09 -38.81
N MET A 343 -7.84 -9.76 -37.96
CA MET A 343 -9.11 -10.37 -38.38
C MET A 343 -10.13 -9.35 -38.84
N ASP A 344 -10.26 -8.22 -38.17
CA ASP A 344 -11.14 -7.12 -38.59
C ASP A 344 -10.68 -6.53 -39.93
N MET A 345 -9.37 -6.39 -40.14
CA MET A 345 -8.80 -5.97 -41.41
C MET A 345 -9.10 -6.99 -42.52
N ILE A 346 -8.94 -8.29 -42.25
CA ILE A 346 -9.26 -9.36 -43.19
C ILE A 346 -10.76 -9.34 -43.50
N TYR A 347 -11.64 -9.18 -42.50
CA TYR A 347 -13.08 -9.12 -42.69
C TYR A 347 -13.49 -7.90 -43.54
N TRP A 348 -12.83 -6.77 -43.35
CA TRP A 348 -13.08 -5.55 -44.12
C TRP A 348 -12.65 -5.68 -45.59
N VAL A 349 -11.51 -6.33 -45.84
CA VAL A 349 -10.97 -6.57 -47.20
C VAL A 349 -11.72 -7.72 -47.90
N VAL A 350 -12.09 -8.77 -47.16
CA VAL A 350 -12.67 -10.03 -47.64
C VAL A 350 -13.92 -10.38 -46.83
N PRO A 351 -15.05 -9.68 -47.05
CA PRO A 351 -16.31 -9.98 -46.39
C PRO A 351 -16.89 -11.32 -46.88
N PRO A 352 -17.70 -11.99 -46.05
CA PRO A 352 -18.31 -13.26 -46.39
C PRO A 352 -19.21 -13.17 -47.64
N TYR A 353 -19.31 -14.28 -48.39
CA TYR A 353 -20.00 -14.38 -49.69
C TYR A 353 -21.42 -13.79 -49.67
N GLN A 354 -22.18 -14.06 -48.60
CA GLN A 354 -23.55 -13.57 -48.45
C GLN A 354 -23.63 -12.03 -48.42
N GLU A 355 -22.71 -11.36 -47.72
CA GLU A 355 -22.63 -9.90 -47.71
C GLU A 355 -22.15 -9.33 -49.04
N MET A 356 -21.24 -10.04 -49.72
CA MET A 356 -20.77 -9.65 -51.05
C MET A 356 -21.86 -9.77 -52.12
N CYS A 357 -22.75 -10.76 -52.01
CA CYS A 357 -23.92 -10.90 -52.89
C CYS A 357 -24.92 -9.76 -52.73
N LEU A 358 -25.12 -9.22 -51.51
CA LEU A 358 -25.98 -8.05 -51.28
C LEU A 358 -25.46 -6.79 -51.99
N ILE A 359 -24.13 -6.62 -52.05
CA ILE A 359 -23.49 -5.43 -52.68
C ILE A 359 -23.34 -5.61 -54.19
N TYR A 360 -23.11 -6.84 -54.64
CA TYR A 360 -22.95 -7.20 -56.04
C TYR A 360 -23.89 -8.38 -56.40
N PRO A 361 -25.17 -8.10 -56.72
CA PRO A 361 -26.19 -9.15 -56.94
C PRO A 361 -25.85 -10.15 -58.04
N LYS A 362 -24.99 -9.77 -58.99
CA LYS A 362 -24.51 -10.64 -60.07
C LYS A 362 -23.60 -11.79 -59.58
N LEU A 363 -23.09 -11.74 -58.34
CA LEU A 363 -22.31 -12.83 -57.75
C LEU A 363 -23.15 -14.07 -57.40
N GLU A 364 -24.46 -13.94 -57.23
CA GLU A 364 -25.36 -15.08 -56.97
C GLU A 364 -25.45 -16.04 -58.17
N GLN A 365 -25.29 -15.51 -59.39
CA GLN A 365 -25.39 -16.28 -60.63
C GLN A 365 -24.01 -16.77 -61.13
N MET A 366 -22.92 -16.11 -60.74
CA MET A 366 -21.55 -16.46 -61.14
C MET A 366 -20.57 -16.39 -59.96
N PRO A 367 -20.55 -17.43 -59.09
CA PRO A 367 -19.78 -17.42 -57.83
C PRO A 367 -18.26 -17.38 -58.02
N TYR A 368 -17.74 -17.77 -59.18
CA TYR A 368 -16.30 -17.73 -59.48
C TYR A 368 -15.74 -16.30 -59.61
N LEU A 369 -16.59 -15.27 -59.68
CA LEU A 369 -16.17 -13.85 -59.72
C LEU A 369 -15.85 -13.26 -58.33
N LEU A 370 -16.05 -14.03 -57.26
CA LEU A 370 -15.83 -13.61 -55.87
C LEU A 370 -14.44 -13.01 -55.61
N PRO A 371 -13.32 -13.60 -56.09
CA PRO A 371 -11.99 -13.01 -55.89
C PRO A 371 -11.84 -11.64 -56.55
N GLY A 372 -12.43 -11.45 -57.74
CA GLY A 372 -12.41 -10.15 -58.44
C GLY A 372 -13.24 -9.08 -57.74
N ALA A 373 -14.35 -9.47 -57.10
CA ALA A 373 -15.21 -8.56 -56.35
C ALA A 373 -14.53 -8.02 -55.07
N TRP A 374 -13.73 -8.84 -54.39
CA TRP A 374 -12.90 -8.40 -53.24
C TRP A 374 -11.84 -7.37 -53.67
N VAL A 375 -11.15 -7.60 -54.80
CA VAL A 375 -10.15 -6.65 -55.34
C VAL A 375 -10.80 -5.32 -55.75
N LEU A 376 -11.96 -5.37 -56.40
CA LEU A 376 -12.73 -4.16 -56.77
C LEU A 376 -13.18 -3.36 -55.55
N ARG A 377 -13.61 -4.02 -54.47
CA ARG A 377 -13.98 -3.37 -53.21
C ARG A 377 -12.78 -2.70 -52.54
N GLY A 378 -11.63 -3.38 -52.48
CA GLY A 378 -10.38 -2.80 -51.98
C GLY A 378 -9.95 -1.55 -52.76
N LEU A 379 -10.05 -1.57 -54.10
CA LEU A 379 -9.74 -0.43 -54.96
C LEU A 379 -10.73 0.75 -54.79
N GLN A 380 -12.03 0.46 -54.60
CA GLN A 380 -13.05 1.49 -54.38
C GLN A 380 -12.90 2.22 -53.04
N MET A 381 -12.36 1.54 -52.02
CA MET A 381 -12.09 2.14 -50.72
C MET A 381 -10.81 2.99 -50.73
N LEU A 382 -9.79 2.59 -51.48
CA LEU A 382 -8.56 3.37 -51.65
C LEU A 382 -8.73 4.60 -52.57
N PHE A 383 -9.73 4.59 -53.47
CA PHE A 383 -10.04 5.69 -54.38
C PHE A 383 -11.54 6.08 -54.35
N PRO A 384 -11.99 6.86 -53.35
CA PRO A 384 -13.40 7.27 -53.21
C PRO A 384 -13.93 8.12 -54.38
N SER A 385 -13.04 8.67 -55.21
CA SER A 385 -13.36 9.55 -56.34
C SER A 385 -14.06 8.85 -57.51
N LEU A 386 -13.97 7.52 -57.62
CA LEU A 386 -14.62 6.75 -58.69
C LEU A 386 -16.13 6.58 -58.52
N LYS A 387 -16.69 6.85 -57.32
CA LYS A 387 -18.12 6.74 -57.05
C LYS A 387 -18.96 7.85 -57.71
N LYS A 388 -18.34 8.97 -58.12
CA LYS A 388 -19.07 10.16 -58.63
C LYS A 388 -19.41 10.12 -60.12
N SER A 389 -18.94 9.15 -60.92
CA SER A 389 -19.14 9.19 -62.38
C SER A 389 -20.42 8.51 -62.90
N LYS A 390 -21.22 7.83 -62.06
CA LYS A 390 -22.41 7.09 -62.51
C LYS A 390 -23.77 7.68 -62.12
N LYS A 391 -23.81 8.86 -61.47
CA LYS A 391 -25.06 9.53 -61.06
C LYS A 391 -25.17 10.94 -61.65
N LYS A 392 -25.08 11.05 -62.98
CA LYS A 392 -25.50 12.22 -63.77
C LYS A 392 -26.20 11.72 -65.02
N ASN A 393 -27.47 11.37 -64.87
CA ASN A 393 -28.51 11.39 -65.90
C ASN A 393 -29.82 11.04 -65.19
N GLY A 394 -30.66 12.05 -64.98
CA GLY A 394 -31.95 11.92 -64.30
C GLY A 394 -32.25 13.09 -63.35
N GLU A 395 -32.68 14.20 -63.95
CA GLU A 395 -33.70 15.14 -63.47
C GLU A 395 -33.44 16.07 -62.24
N ASN A 396 -33.59 17.37 -62.53
CA ASN A 396 -33.88 18.51 -61.65
C ASN A 396 -35.41 18.57 -61.35
N PRO A 397 -35.95 19.57 -60.61
CA PRO A 397 -35.62 20.05 -59.26
C PRO A 397 -36.92 20.32 -58.42
N ALA A 398 -36.87 20.32 -57.08
CA ALA A 398 -37.85 21.08 -56.28
C ALA A 398 -37.39 21.23 -54.81
N GLU A 399 -37.59 22.44 -54.29
CA GLU A 399 -37.64 22.83 -52.86
C GLU A 399 -36.29 22.75 -52.10
N GLY A 400 -35.93 23.66 -51.20
CA GLY A 400 -36.57 24.78 -50.55
C GLY A 400 -35.52 25.37 -49.59
N SER A 401 -35.64 26.67 -49.34
CA SER A 401 -34.80 27.52 -48.48
C SER A 401 -34.39 26.94 -47.12
N VAL A 402 -33.16 27.26 -46.65
CA VAL A 402 -32.85 28.18 -45.53
C VAL A 402 -31.37 28.00 -45.09
N LYS A 403 -30.62 29.10 -45.10
CA LYS A 403 -29.30 29.35 -44.45
C LYS A 403 -29.57 29.87 -43.00
N PRO A 404 -28.61 29.98 -42.03
CA PRO A 404 -27.20 30.34 -42.26
C PRO A 404 -26.12 29.81 -41.27
N GLU A 405 -24.88 30.03 -41.70
CA GLU A 405 -23.68 30.46 -40.93
C GLU A 405 -23.11 29.64 -39.76
N THR A 406 -21.83 29.27 -39.91
CA THR A 406 -20.83 29.49 -38.84
C THR A 406 -19.49 29.91 -39.42
N LYS A 407 -18.94 30.96 -38.81
CA LYS A 407 -17.72 31.67 -39.14
C LYS A 407 -16.46 30.89 -38.75
N SER A 408 -15.43 31.16 -39.52
CA SER A 408 -14.00 30.90 -39.32
C SER A 408 -13.46 31.34 -37.94
N ALA A 409 -12.54 30.55 -37.39
CA ALA A 409 -11.57 30.98 -36.38
C ALA A 409 -10.13 30.75 -36.92
N PRO A 410 -9.18 31.67 -36.68
CA PRO A 410 -7.82 31.61 -37.22
C PRO A 410 -6.76 31.07 -36.23
N GLU A 411 -5.60 30.75 -36.81
CA GLU A 411 -4.24 30.83 -36.21
C GLU A 411 -4.08 32.05 -35.27
N ASN A 412 -3.23 32.06 -34.25
CA ASN A 412 -1.79 31.78 -34.31
C ASN A 412 -1.19 31.80 -32.88
N THR A 413 0.02 31.24 -32.74
CA THR A 413 1.17 31.64 -31.87
C THR A 413 0.91 32.48 -30.60
N GLU A 414 1.52 32.21 -29.44
CA GLU A 414 2.95 32.41 -29.15
C GLU A 414 3.27 32.00 -27.69
N LYS A 415 4.53 31.61 -27.45
CA LYS A 415 5.25 31.49 -26.16
C LYS A 415 5.19 32.81 -25.35
N PRO A 416 5.41 32.88 -24.01
CA PRO A 416 6.78 32.72 -23.47
C PRO A 416 6.97 32.39 -21.96
N GLN A 417 8.26 32.15 -21.66
CA GLN A 417 9.05 32.42 -20.44
C GLN A 417 8.66 31.82 -19.09
#